data_AF-A0A4P7UCZ7-F1
#
_entry.id   AF-A0A4P7UCZ7-F1
#
_cell.length_a   1.000
_cell.length_b   1.000
_cell.length_c   1.000
_cell.angle_alpha   90.00
_cell.angle_beta   90.00
_cell.angle_gamma   90.00
#
_symmetry.space_group_name_H-M   'P 1'
#
loop_
_entity.id
_entity.type
_entity.pdbx_description
1 polymer ?
#
loop_
_entity_poly.entity_id
_entity_poly.type
_entity_poly.pdbx_seq_one_letter_code
_entity_poly.pdbx_strand_id
1 'polypeptide(L)'
;MSRTTTGIRMGDEVEPKVTRRFRRTSQSLQGARQDLRGLFGDVLDGAGELSALIDDEARDFQASWRAVLDVYADCAALIAGNTHAQQVDLTAMDAGSGDSR
;
A
#
# COMPACT_ATOMS: atom_id res chain seq x y z
N MET A 1 1.32 -1.28 43.60
CA MET A 1 2.29 -0.83 42.57
C MET A 1 1.75 -1.27 41.22
N SER A 2 1.00 -0.41 40.54
CA SER A 2 0.39 -0.72 39.24
C SER A 2 1.43 -0.66 38.13
N ARG A 3 1.64 -1.78 37.43
CA ARG A 3 2.45 -1.84 36.21
C ARG A 3 1.63 -1.19 35.08
N THR A 4 2.04 0.00 34.68
CA THR A 4 1.58 0.62 33.44
C THR A 4 2.11 -0.22 32.27
N THR A 5 1.27 -1.10 31.72
CA THR A 5 1.56 -1.75 30.45
C THR A 5 1.38 -0.71 29.36
N THR A 6 2.44 0.05 29.09
CA THR A 6 2.53 0.98 27.97
C THR A 6 2.40 0.15 26.69
N GLY A 7 1.19 0.04 26.15
CA GLY A 7 0.99 -0.58 24.84
C GLY A 7 1.92 0.09 23.84
N ILE A 8 2.55 -0.70 22.96
CA ILE A 8 3.31 -0.16 21.83
C ILE A 8 2.30 0.49 20.89
N ARG A 9 2.06 1.78 21.10
CA ARG A 9 1.09 2.59 20.37
C ARG A 9 1.85 3.48 19.39
N MET A 10 1.34 3.58 18.17
CA MET A 10 1.70 4.71 17.31
C MET A 10 1.07 5.96 17.94
N GLY A 11 1.87 6.96 18.27
CA GLY A 11 1.32 8.20 18.85
C GLY A 11 0.40 8.91 17.87
N ASP A 12 -0.59 9.63 18.38
CA ASP A 12 -1.63 10.33 17.61
C ASP A 12 -1.06 11.31 16.56
N GLU A 13 0.16 11.80 16.76
CA GLU A 13 0.86 12.67 15.79
C GLU A 13 1.58 11.89 14.67
N VAL A 14 1.89 10.62 14.90
CA VAL A 14 2.64 9.76 13.99
C VAL A 14 1.69 9.02 13.04
N GLU A 15 0.53 8.61 13.53
CA GLU A 15 -0.48 7.89 12.74
C GLU A 15 -0.88 8.65 11.46
N PRO A 16 -1.28 9.94 11.51
CA PRO A 16 -1.66 10.67 10.30
C PRO A 16 -0.53 10.79 9.29
N LYS A 17 0.73 10.82 9.76
CA LYS A 17 1.93 10.89 8.91
C LYS A 17 2.15 9.57 8.18
N VAL A 18 2.07 8.45 8.90
CA VAL A 18 2.23 7.10 8.35
C VAL A 18 1.11 6.79 7.36
N THR A 19 -0.15 7.00 7.75
CA THR A 19 -1.32 6.80 6.88
C THR A 19 -1.22 7.64 5.61
N ARG A 20 -0.84 8.93 5.73
CA ARG A 20 -0.67 9.80 4.55
C ARG A 20 0.46 9.32 3.65
N ARG A 21 1.58 8.85 4.21
CA ARG A 21 2.72 8.35 3.43
C ARG A 21 2.31 7.12 2.62
N PHE A 22 1.70 6.13 3.25
CA PHE A 22 1.29 4.90 2.57
C PHE A 22 0.15 5.11 1.57
N ARG A 23 -0.79 6.03 1.83
CA ARG A 23 -1.78 6.44 0.81
C ARG A 23 -1.13 7.03 -0.44
N ARG A 24 -0.16 7.94 -0.26
CA ARG A 24 0.60 8.52 -1.39
C ARG A 24 1.41 7.46 -2.13
N THR A 25 2.02 6.53 -1.40
CA THR A 25 2.75 5.41 -2.01
C THR A 25 1.81 4.55 -2.86
N SER A 26 0.66 4.14 -2.32
CA SER A 26 -0.34 3.36 -3.06
C SER A 26 -0.78 4.08 -4.34
N GLN A 27 -1.12 5.37 -4.25
CA GLN A 27 -1.50 6.19 -5.40
C GLN A 27 -0.37 6.30 -6.44
N SER A 28 0.87 6.53 -6.01
CA SER A 28 2.03 6.62 -6.91
C SER A 28 2.28 5.31 -7.65
N LEU A 29 2.12 4.16 -6.99
CA LEU A 29 2.29 2.84 -7.58
C LEU A 29 1.17 2.52 -8.59
N GLN A 30 -0.07 2.90 -8.27
CA GLN A 30 -1.19 2.79 -9.21
C GLN A 30 -0.97 3.66 -10.46
N GLY A 31 -0.45 4.88 -10.29
CA GLY A 31 -0.05 5.75 -11.39
C GLY A 31 1.03 5.11 -12.26
N ALA A 32 2.13 4.66 -11.65
CA ALA A 32 3.22 4.00 -12.38
C ALA A 32 2.75 2.75 -13.16
N ARG A 33 1.84 1.96 -12.58
CA ARG A 33 1.21 0.83 -13.28
C ARG A 33 0.40 1.28 -14.49
N GLN A 34 -0.33 2.39 -14.37
CA GLN A 34 -1.13 2.93 -15.46
C GLN A 34 -0.23 3.42 -16.59
N ASP A 35 0.86 4.11 -16.26
CA ASP A 35 1.87 4.55 -17.23
C ASP A 35 2.49 3.36 -17.96
N LEU A 36 2.83 2.30 -17.21
CA LEU A 36 3.35 1.08 -17.80
C LEU A 36 2.39 0.41 -18.78
N ARG A 37 1.06 0.59 -18.67
CA ARG A 37 0.09 -0.06 -19.57
C ARG A 37 0.26 0.35 -21.04
N GLY A 38 0.65 1.60 -21.30
CA GLY A 38 0.84 2.14 -22.66
C GLY A 38 2.23 1.89 -23.22
N LEU A 39 3.22 1.73 -22.34
CA LEU A 39 4.64 1.76 -22.72
C LEU A 39 5.04 0.76 -23.82
N PHE A 40 4.50 -0.45 -23.82
CA PHE A 40 4.83 -1.41 -24.88
C PHE A 40 4.32 -0.97 -26.26
N GLY A 41 3.12 -0.38 -26.31
CA GLY A 41 2.62 0.24 -27.54
C GLY A 41 3.51 1.38 -27.99
N ASP A 42 3.89 2.28 -27.08
CA ASP A 42 4.77 3.40 -27.37
C ASP A 42 6.15 2.94 -27.89
N VAL A 43 6.67 1.82 -27.37
CA VAL A 43 7.92 1.21 -27.81
C VAL A 43 7.78 0.62 -29.22
N LEU A 44 6.69 -0.09 -29.51
CA LEU A 44 6.42 -0.60 -30.86
C LEU A 44 6.27 0.53 -31.89
N ASP A 45 5.49 1.56 -31.53
CA ASP A 45 5.27 2.72 -32.39
C ASP A 45 6.58 3.49 -32.63
N GLY A 46 7.40 3.67 -31.60
CA GLY A 46 8.71 4.31 -31.69
C GLY A 46 9.73 3.50 -32.49
N ALA A 47 9.62 2.17 -32.50
CA ALA A 47 10.51 1.28 -33.26
C ALA A 47 10.19 1.25 -34.76
N GLY A 48 8.94 1.56 -35.15
CA GLY A 48 8.52 1.62 -36.55
C GLY A 48 8.78 0.31 -37.30
N GLU A 49 9.56 0.38 -38.38
CA GLU A 49 9.91 -0.80 -39.20
C GLU A 49 10.72 -1.86 -38.44
N LEU A 50 11.39 -1.48 -37.34
CA LEU A 50 12.15 -2.40 -36.49
C LEU A 50 11.30 -3.07 -35.40
N SER A 51 10.00 -2.76 -35.33
CA SER A 51 9.10 -3.33 -34.32
C SER A 51 9.08 -4.87 -34.32
N ALA A 52 9.25 -5.49 -35.48
CA ALA A 52 9.34 -6.95 -35.64
C ALA A 52 10.60 -7.57 -34.99
N LEU A 53 11.59 -6.76 -34.60
CA LEU A 53 12.79 -7.21 -33.88
C LEU A 53 12.62 -7.15 -32.36
N ILE A 54 11.53 -6.54 -31.87
CA ILE A 54 11.24 -6.50 -30.43
C ILE A 54 10.70 -7.86 -30.03
N ASP A 55 11.35 -8.45 -29.03
CA ASP A 55 10.94 -9.73 -28.47
C ASP A 55 9.57 -9.61 -27.79
N ASP A 56 8.70 -10.60 -28.01
CA ASP A 56 7.42 -10.72 -27.33
C ASP A 56 7.58 -10.82 -25.81
N GLU A 57 8.73 -11.30 -25.32
CA GLU A 57 9.10 -11.30 -23.90
C GLU A 57 9.09 -9.89 -23.28
N ALA A 58 9.26 -8.83 -24.06
CA ALA A 58 9.15 -7.46 -23.58
C ALA A 58 7.73 -7.13 -23.09
N ARG A 59 6.70 -7.71 -23.72
CA ARG A 59 5.30 -7.59 -23.29
C ARG A 59 5.08 -8.32 -21.97
N ASP A 60 5.65 -9.52 -21.83
CA ASP A 60 5.53 -10.31 -20.61
C ASP A 60 6.28 -9.66 -19.44
N PHE A 61 7.44 -9.05 -19.72
CA PHE A 61 8.17 -8.23 -18.76
C PHE A 61 7.36 -7.02 -18.28
N GLN A 62 6.73 -6.28 -19.20
CA GLN A 62 5.82 -5.18 -18.86
C GLN A 62 4.64 -5.67 -18.00
N ALA A 63 4.03 -6.80 -18.35
CA ALA A 63 2.91 -7.37 -17.61
C ALA A 63 3.29 -7.79 -16.18
N SER A 64 4.45 -8.44 -16.02
CA SER A 64 4.95 -8.87 -14.71
C SER A 64 5.26 -7.70 -13.79
N TRP A 65 5.86 -6.62 -14.29
CA TRP A 65 6.05 -5.39 -13.49
C TRP A 65 4.74 -4.73 -13.06
N ARG A 66 3.72 -4.72 -13.94
CA ARG A 66 2.39 -4.20 -13.56
C ARG A 66 1.77 -5.00 -12.42
N ALA A 67 1.91 -6.33 -12.44
CA ALA A 67 1.43 -7.18 -11.35
C ALA A 67 2.18 -6.90 -10.03
N VAL A 68 3.50 -6.71 -10.09
CA VAL A 68 4.32 -6.34 -8.92
C VAL A 68 3.86 -4.99 -8.33
N LEU A 69 3.61 -3.99 -9.17
CA LEU A 69 3.14 -2.68 -8.72
C LEU A 69 1.74 -2.75 -8.11
N ASP A 70 0.83 -3.59 -8.64
CA ASP A 70 -0.48 -3.84 -8.05
C ASP A 70 -0.34 -4.39 -6.62
N VAL A 71 0.48 -5.42 -6.42
CA VAL A 71 0.72 -6.02 -5.09
C VAL A 71 1.26 -4.97 -4.10
N TYR A 72 2.25 -4.18 -4.50
CA TYR A 72 2.78 -3.14 -3.62
C TYR A 72 1.78 -2.03 -3.32
N ALA A 73 0.96 -1.65 -4.29
CA ALA A 73 -0.09 -0.64 -4.11
C ALA A 73 -1.14 -1.12 -3.10
N ASP A 74 -1.54 -2.39 -3.19
CA ASP A 74 -2.50 -3.02 -2.29
C ASP A 74 -1.92 -3.16 -0.88
N CYS A 75 -0.67 -3.62 -0.74
CA CYS A 75 0.02 -3.64 0.54
C CYS A 75 0.10 -2.25 1.18
N ALA A 76 0.42 -1.22 0.42
CA ALA A 76 0.45 0.15 0.92
C ALA A 76 -0.95 0.64 1.35
N ALA A 77 -2.00 0.32 0.59
CA ALA A 77 -3.38 0.64 0.96
C ALA A 77 -3.80 -0.08 2.24
N LEU A 78 -3.46 -1.36 2.39
CA LEU A 78 -3.72 -2.15 3.59
C LEU A 78 -3.00 -1.58 4.81
N ILE A 79 -1.73 -1.21 4.69
CA ILE A 79 -1.00 -0.57 5.80
C ILE A 79 -1.71 0.73 6.18
N ALA A 80 -2.05 1.58 5.21
CA ALA A 80 -2.74 2.85 5.47
C ALA A 80 -4.13 2.66 6.10
N GLY A 81 -4.86 1.60 5.74
CA GLY A 81 -6.18 1.28 6.30
C GLY A 81 -6.09 0.69 7.70
N ASN A 82 -5.04 -0.08 7.98
CA ASN A 82 -4.87 -0.79 9.25
C ASN A 82 -4.04 -0.05 10.29
N THR A 83 -3.44 1.11 9.98
CA THR A 83 -2.69 1.92 10.97
C THR A 83 -3.50 2.20 12.25
N HIS A 84 -4.83 2.18 12.18
CA HIS A 84 -5.76 2.43 13.28
C HIS A 84 -6.58 1.18 13.72
N ALA A 85 -6.54 0.07 12.96
CA ALA A 85 -7.44 -1.06 13.15
C ALA A 85 -7.13 -1.92 14.40
N GLN A 86 -5.97 -1.72 15.04
CA GLN A 86 -5.58 -2.42 16.26
C GLN A 86 -5.68 -1.55 17.52
N GLN A 87 -6.54 -0.53 17.51
CA GLN A 87 -6.83 0.25 18.72
C GLN A 87 -7.74 -0.56 19.65
N VAL A 88 -7.15 -1.43 20.46
CA VAL A 88 -7.83 -2.00 21.64
C VAL A 88 -7.70 -1.00 22.77
N ASP A 89 -8.79 -0.30 23.05
CA ASP A 89 -8.91 0.55 24.23
C ASP A 89 -9.11 -0.32 25.48
N LEU A 90 -7.97 -0.71 26.09
CA LEU A 90 -7.96 -1.49 27.33
C LEU A 90 -8.62 -0.73 28.50
N THR A 91 -8.69 0.61 28.45
CA THR A 91 -9.36 1.43 29.47
C THR A 91 -10.88 1.41 29.33
N ALA A 92 -11.41 1.35 28.10
CA ALA A 92 -12.84 1.14 27.86
C ALA A 92 -13.31 -0.28 28.24
N MET A 93 -12.45 -1.29 28.09
CA MET A 93 -12.76 -2.67 28.48
C MET A 93 -12.78 -2.89 30.01
N ASP A 94 -11.90 -2.21 30.76
CA ASP A 94 -11.92 -2.24 32.23
C ASP A 94 -13.16 -1.53 32.81
N ALA A 95 -13.62 -0.45 32.19
CA ALA A 95 -14.83 0.27 32.61
C ALA A 95 -16.13 -0.54 32.40
N GLY A 96 -16.16 -1.46 31.42
CA GLY A 96 -17.30 -2.34 31.16
C GLY A 96 -17.30 -3.64 31.98
N SER A 97 -16.20 -3.97 32.67
CA SER A 97 -16.06 -5.15 33.51
C SER A 97 -16.14 -4.85 35.02
N GLY A 98 -16.24 -3.57 35.37
CA GLY A 98 -16.52 -3.09 36.73
C GLY A 98 -18.01 -2.87 36.98
N ASP A 99 -18.61 -3.82 37.70
CA ASP A 99 -19.84 -3.69 38.50
C ASP A 99 -21.20 -3.71 37.78
N SER A 100 -21.72 -4.92 37.58
CA SER A 100 -23.16 -5.20 37.58
C SER A 100 -23.45 -6.13 38.75
N ARG A 101 -23.54 -5.58 39.97
CA ARG A 101 -24.12 -6.24 41.14
C ARG A 101 -24.98 -5.27 41.94
#